data_AF-A0A2S2DZR9-F1
#
_entry.id   AF-A0A2S2DZR9-F1
#
_cell.length_a   1.000
_cell.length_b   1.000
_cell.length_c   1.000
_cell.angle_alpha   90.00
_cell.angle_beta   90.00
_cell.angle_gamma   90.00
#
_symmetry.space_group_name_H-M   'P 1'
#
loop_
_entity.id
_entity.type
_entity.pdbx_description
1 polymer ?
#
loop_
_entity_poly.entity_id
_entity_poly.type
_entity_poly.pdbx_seq_one_letter_code
_entity_poly.pdbx_strand_id
1 'polypeptide(L)'
;MKRILILSLCLFVSVSALPGQRLTDPTRPSQDWLKAPAEQKSQISELSWPKVQAVMHRQGRYLALIAGQWYAEGDRWQEIKITRIRPTEVTFAGPEGLVKRQVGSSNTIKKVAKDEV
;
A
#
# COMPACT_ATOMS: atom_id res chain seq x y z
N MET A 1 26.64 67.73 -36.49
CA MET A 1 27.22 66.78 -35.52
C MET A 1 26.19 65.68 -35.21
N LYS A 2 26.08 64.64 -36.04
CA LYS A 2 25.08 63.55 -35.89
C LYS A 2 25.43 62.39 -36.86
N ARG A 3 26.66 61.86 -36.78
CA ARG A 3 27.11 60.75 -37.65
C ARG A 3 27.95 59.69 -36.93
N ILE A 4 27.98 59.71 -35.59
CA ILE A 4 28.80 58.79 -34.79
C ILE A 4 27.95 57.66 -34.19
N LEU A 5 26.62 57.73 -34.28
CA LEU A 5 25.72 56.83 -33.55
C LEU A 5 25.28 55.57 -34.32
N ILE A 6 25.92 55.23 -35.46
CA ILE A 6 25.46 54.12 -36.32
C ILE A 6 26.42 52.91 -36.28
N LEU A 7 27.65 53.07 -35.77
CA LEU A 7 28.67 52.01 -35.83
C LEU A 7 28.67 51.02 -34.65
N SER A 8 27.85 51.23 -33.62
CA SER A 8 27.86 50.41 -32.39
C SER A 8 26.76 49.34 -32.33
N LEU A 9 25.98 49.15 -33.40
CA LEU A 9 24.82 48.24 -33.40
C LEU A 9 25.03 46.96 -34.22
N CYS A 10 26.28 46.62 -34.56
CA CYS A 10 26.60 45.42 -35.35
C CYS A 10 27.16 44.24 -34.53
N LEU A 11 27.11 44.29 -33.18
CA LEU A 11 27.73 43.26 -32.33
C LEU A 11 26.75 42.45 -31.48
N PHE A 12 25.49 42.28 -31.90
CA PHE A 12 24.64 41.23 -31.33
C PHE A 12 24.89 39.91 -32.07
N VAL A 13 26.02 39.31 -31.67
CA VAL A 13 26.46 37.95 -31.96
C VAL A 13 25.31 36.97 -31.69
N SER A 14 24.86 36.30 -32.76
CA SER A 14 23.96 35.16 -32.69
C SER A 14 24.69 33.95 -32.10
N VAL A 15 24.67 33.80 -30.78
CA VAL A 15 25.01 32.51 -30.14
C VAL A 15 23.75 31.65 -30.14
N SER A 16 23.59 30.85 -31.19
CA SER A 16 22.60 29.78 -31.23
C SER A 16 22.99 28.71 -30.21
N ALA A 17 22.36 28.74 -29.04
CA ALA A 17 22.47 27.67 -28.05
C ALA A 17 21.89 26.39 -28.65
N LEU A 18 22.76 25.46 -29.04
CA LEU A 18 22.34 24.10 -29.39
C LEU A 18 21.67 23.47 -28.16
N PRO A 19 20.41 22.99 -28.25
CA PRO A 19 19.84 22.21 -27.17
C PRO A 19 20.65 20.92 -27.07
N GLY A 20 21.44 20.82 -26.01
CA GLY A 20 22.21 19.61 -25.71
C GLY A 20 21.27 18.41 -25.73
N GLN A 21 21.49 17.50 -26.67
CA GLN A 21 20.81 16.21 -26.73
C GLN A 21 21.11 15.47 -25.42
N ARG A 22 20.12 15.44 -24.52
CA ARG A 22 20.18 14.62 -23.32
C ARG A 22 20.05 13.17 -23.77
N LEU A 23 21.16 12.43 -23.74
CA LEU A 23 21.14 10.97 -23.79
C LEU A 23 20.35 10.50 -22.57
N THR A 24 19.10 10.08 -22.79
CA THR A 24 18.29 9.45 -21.76
C THR A 24 18.82 8.03 -21.60
N ASP A 25 19.45 7.75 -20.46
CA ASP A 25 19.90 6.40 -20.09
C ASP A 25 18.67 5.48 -19.95
N PRO A 26 18.49 4.46 -20.82
CA PRO A 26 17.33 3.57 -20.76
C PRO A 26 17.33 2.65 -19.53
N THR A 27 18.43 2.60 -18.77
CA THR A 27 18.51 1.86 -17.50
C THR A 27 18.08 2.70 -16.29
N ARG A 28 17.80 4.01 -16.47
CA ARG A 28 17.31 4.85 -15.38
C ARG A 28 15.79 4.66 -15.21
N PRO A 29 15.31 4.14 -14.06
CA PRO A 29 13.89 4.00 -13.82
C PRO A 29 13.19 5.36 -13.85
N SER A 30 12.05 5.43 -14.54
CA SER A 30 11.23 6.64 -14.70
C SER A 30 10.79 7.16 -13.33
N GLN A 31 11.06 8.44 -13.02
CA GLN A 31 10.75 9.09 -11.73
C GLN A 31 9.27 8.96 -11.28
N ASP A 32 8.38 8.49 -12.14
CA ASP A 32 7.02 8.08 -11.78
C ASP A 32 6.97 6.99 -10.69
N TRP A 33 8.05 6.19 -10.52
CA TRP A 33 8.16 5.25 -9.40
C TRP A 33 8.22 5.95 -8.02
N LEU A 34 8.75 7.18 -7.96
CA LEU A 34 8.75 8.02 -6.74
C LEU A 34 7.39 8.67 -6.48
N LYS A 35 6.50 8.68 -7.48
CA LYS A 35 5.11 9.12 -7.38
C LYS A 35 4.16 7.95 -7.19
N ALA A 36 4.65 6.81 -6.71
CA ALA A 36 3.75 5.82 -6.13
C ALA A 36 2.87 6.54 -5.09
N PRO A 37 1.53 6.51 -5.22
CA PRO A 37 0.67 7.15 -4.24
C PRO A 37 1.05 6.59 -2.87
N ALA A 38 1.40 7.48 -1.94
CA ALA A 38 1.54 7.15 -0.53
C ALA A 38 0.15 6.89 0.07
N GLU A 39 -0.59 5.95 -0.50
CA GLU A 39 -1.95 5.59 -0.08
C GLU A 39 -2.13 4.08 -0.09
N GLN A 40 -1.30 3.41 0.69
CA GLN A 40 -1.81 2.33 1.55
C GLN A 40 -1.91 2.86 2.97
N LYS A 41 -2.64 3.97 3.11
CA LYS A 41 -3.31 4.25 4.36
C LYS A 41 -4.41 3.21 4.45
N SER A 42 -4.12 2.12 5.16
CA SER A 42 -5.11 1.10 5.53
C SER A 42 -6.35 1.81 6.03
N GLN A 43 -7.36 1.87 5.16
CA GLN A 43 -8.66 2.42 5.46
C GLN A 43 -9.31 1.41 6.40
N ILE A 44 -8.97 1.50 7.69
CA ILE A 44 -9.66 0.79 8.76
C ILE A 44 -10.97 1.54 8.93
N SER A 45 -11.96 1.19 8.11
CA SER A 45 -13.33 1.65 8.27
C SER A 45 -14.25 0.60 7.67
N GLU A 46 -14.37 -0.46 8.45
CA GLU A 46 -15.56 -1.23 8.77
C GLU A 46 -15.09 -2.15 9.91
N LEU A 47 -15.98 -2.52 10.84
CA LEU A 47 -15.69 -3.43 11.95
C LEU A 47 -15.48 -4.87 11.42
N SER A 48 -14.62 -5.02 10.41
CA SER A 48 -14.37 -6.27 9.73
C SER A 48 -13.49 -7.13 10.63
N TRP A 49 -13.94 -8.35 10.88
CA TRP A 49 -13.19 -9.34 11.63
C TRP A 49 -11.75 -9.50 11.08
N PRO A 50 -10.74 -9.60 11.96
CA PRO A 50 -9.35 -9.65 11.55
C PRO A 50 -9.07 -10.84 10.63
N LYS A 51 -8.30 -10.58 9.56
CA LYS A 51 -7.80 -11.64 8.68
C LYS A 51 -6.61 -12.34 9.34
N VAL A 52 -6.71 -13.65 9.49
CA VAL A 52 -5.61 -14.49 9.99
C VAL A 52 -4.68 -14.84 8.84
N GLN A 53 -3.45 -14.37 8.92
CA GLN A 53 -2.44 -14.59 7.89
C GLN A 53 -1.79 -15.97 8.02
N ALA A 54 -1.42 -16.36 9.24
CA ALA A 54 -0.76 -17.62 9.54
C ALA A 54 -1.06 -18.08 10.96
N VAL A 55 -0.85 -19.37 11.23
CA VAL A 55 -0.82 -19.94 12.58
C VAL A 55 0.48 -20.71 12.75
N MET A 56 1.11 -20.57 13.91
CA MET A 56 2.36 -21.24 14.27
C MET A 56 2.19 -21.97 15.59
N HIS A 57 2.80 -23.15 15.71
CA HIS A 57 2.91 -23.86 16.98
C HIS A 57 4.29 -23.59 17.61
N ARG A 58 4.32 -23.04 18.83
CA ARG A 58 5.56 -22.72 19.55
C ARG A 58 5.39 -23.05 21.03
N GLN A 59 6.30 -23.81 21.63
CA GLN A 59 6.28 -24.12 23.07
C GLN A 59 4.94 -24.69 23.57
N GLY A 60 4.34 -25.62 22.82
CA GLY A 60 3.08 -26.28 23.20
C GLY A 60 1.82 -25.42 23.08
N ARG A 61 1.92 -24.22 22.48
CA ARG A 61 0.78 -23.31 22.26
C ARG A 61 0.74 -22.86 20.80
N TYR A 62 -0.45 -22.53 20.32
CA TYR A 62 -0.63 -21.92 19.01
C TYR A 62 -0.62 -20.40 19.10
N LEU A 63 -0.01 -19.76 18.10
CA LEU A 63 0.02 -18.32 17.90
C LEU A 63 -0.56 -17.98 16.53
N ALA A 64 -1.35 -16.93 16.44
CA ALA A 64 -1.94 -16.44 15.20
C ALA A 64 -1.25 -15.15 14.76
N LEU A 65 -0.91 -15.06 13.47
CA LEU A 65 -0.38 -13.84 12.85
C LEU A 65 -1.54 -13.01 12.31
N ILE A 66 -1.76 -11.83 12.89
CA ILE A 66 -2.82 -10.90 12.53
C ILE A 66 -2.18 -9.53 12.35
N ALA A 67 -2.38 -8.91 11.18
CA ALA A 67 -1.81 -7.60 10.86
C ALA A 67 -0.29 -7.49 11.14
N GLY A 68 0.47 -8.57 10.90
CA GLY A 68 1.92 -8.60 11.15
C GLY A 68 2.35 -8.81 12.60
N GLN A 69 1.41 -8.98 13.54
CA GLN A 69 1.70 -9.24 14.96
C GLN A 69 1.24 -10.63 15.39
N TRP A 70 2.00 -11.26 16.28
CA TRP A 70 1.70 -12.58 16.83
C TRP A 70 0.85 -12.44 18.09
N TYR A 71 -0.27 -13.16 18.12
CA TYR A 71 -1.20 -13.20 19.24
C TYR A 71 -1.40 -14.63 19.74
N ALA A 72 -1.56 -14.78 21.04
CA ALA A 72 -1.91 -16.02 21.72
C ALA A 72 -3.41 -16.10 22.03
N GLU A 73 -3.86 -17.27 22.48
CA GLU A 73 -5.21 -17.42 23.05
C GLU A 73 -5.35 -16.53 24.29
N GLY A 74 -6.45 -15.79 24.37
CA GLY A 74 -6.72 -14.83 25.44
C GLY A 74 -6.36 -13.38 25.08
N ASP A 75 -5.48 -13.17 24.11
CA ASP A 75 -5.08 -11.83 23.68
C ASP A 75 -6.23 -11.08 23.00
N ARG A 76 -6.10 -9.76 22.94
CA ARG A 76 -7.06 -8.87 22.28
C ARG A 76 -6.42 -8.16 21.10
N TRP A 77 -7.13 -8.17 19.97
CA TRP A 77 -6.88 -7.30 18.84
C TRP A 77 -7.99 -6.25 18.82
N GLN A 78 -7.66 -5.02 19.21
CA GLN A 78 -8.64 -3.95 19.46
C GLN A 78 -9.68 -4.40 20.50
N GLU A 79 -10.97 -4.44 20.15
CA GLU A 79 -12.07 -4.88 21.02
C GLU A 79 -12.36 -6.39 20.91
N ILE A 80 -11.66 -7.10 20.03
CA ILE A 80 -11.92 -8.50 19.71
C ILE A 80 -10.96 -9.40 20.51
N LYS A 81 -11.50 -10.32 21.30
CA LYS A 81 -10.74 -11.31 22.05
C LYS A 81 -10.53 -12.58 21.23
N ILE A 82 -9.31 -13.10 21.20
CA ILE A 82 -9.00 -14.40 20.62
C ILE A 82 -9.35 -15.46 21.66
N THR A 83 -10.31 -16.32 21.35
CA THR A 83 -10.80 -17.33 22.29
C THR A 83 -10.19 -18.70 22.06
N ARG A 84 -9.80 -19.01 20.81
CA ARG A 84 -9.18 -20.29 20.47
C ARG A 84 -8.38 -20.20 19.18
N ILE A 85 -7.21 -20.83 19.15
CA ILE A 85 -6.34 -20.93 17.97
C ILE A 85 -6.14 -22.41 17.66
N ARG A 86 -6.51 -22.81 16.44
CA ARG A 86 -6.26 -24.14 15.87
C ARG A 86 -5.38 -24.01 14.62
N PRO A 87 -4.75 -25.10 14.14
CA PRO A 87 -3.89 -25.05 12.96
C PRO A 87 -4.51 -24.40 11.71
N THR A 88 -5.83 -24.57 11.53
CA THR A 88 -6.55 -24.11 10.33
C THR A 88 -7.57 -23.02 10.60
N GLU A 89 -7.90 -22.74 11.87
CA GLU A 89 -8.95 -21.78 12.23
C GLU A 89 -8.62 -21.03 13.52
N VAL A 90 -9.07 -19.78 13.61
CA VAL A 90 -9.01 -18.95 14.81
C VAL A 90 -10.41 -18.47 15.15
N THR A 91 -10.78 -18.57 16.42
CA THR A 91 -12.06 -18.10 16.94
C THR A 91 -11.88 -16.78 17.67
N PHE A 92 -12.75 -15.84 17.36
CA PHE A 92 -12.79 -14.49 17.89
C PHE A 92 -14.11 -14.27 18.63
N ALA A 93 -14.07 -13.50 19.71
CA ALA A 93 -15.23 -12.98 20.43
C ALA A 93 -15.18 -11.46 20.38
N GLY A 94 -16.23 -10.84 19.85
CA GLY A 94 -16.37 -9.39 19.74
C GLY A 94 -17.81 -8.94 20.01
N PRO A 95 -18.12 -7.66 19.80
CA PRO A 95 -19.47 -7.10 20.04
C PRO A 95 -20.56 -7.76 19.19
N GLU A 96 -20.23 -8.23 17.99
CA GLU A 96 -21.14 -8.96 17.09
C GLU A 96 -21.28 -10.47 17.44
N GLY A 97 -20.57 -10.96 18.46
CA GLY A 97 -20.62 -12.35 18.91
C GLY A 97 -19.35 -13.15 18.61
N LEU A 98 -19.52 -14.45 18.37
CA LEU A 98 -18.42 -15.38 18.11
C LEU A 98 -18.24 -15.64 16.61
N VAL A 99 -17.03 -15.44 16.09
CA VAL A 99 -16.71 -15.68 14.68
C VAL A 99 -15.49 -16.56 14.54
N LYS A 100 -15.57 -17.55 13.63
CA LYS A 100 -14.45 -18.40 13.23
C LYS A 100 -13.90 -17.93 11.90
N ARG A 101 -12.56 -17.83 11.80
CA ARG A 101 -11.85 -17.49 10.58
C ARG A 101 -10.85 -18.57 10.23
N GLN A 102 -10.84 -18.96 8.96
CA GLN A 102 -9.81 -19.85 8.44
C GLN A 102 -8.52 -19.10 8.14
N VAL A 103 -7.39 -19.77 8.37
CA VAL A 103 -6.06 -19.23 8.05
C VAL A 103 -5.92 -19.06 6.54
N GLY A 104 -5.50 -17.87 6.09
CA GLY A 104 -5.28 -17.59 4.67
C GLY A 104 -6.53 -17.32 3.85
N SER A 105 -7.74 -17.39 4.44
CA SER A 105 -8.97 -17.04 3.73
C SER A 105 -9.03 -15.52 3.51
N SER A 106 -8.75 -15.10 2.28
CA SER A 106 -9.05 -13.74 1.83
C SER A 106 -10.56 -13.65 1.63
N ASN A 107 -11.22 -12.76 2.36
CA ASN A 107 -12.64 -12.48 2.22
C ASN A 107 -12.91 -11.96 0.80
N THR A 108 -13.07 -12.87 -0.15
CA THR A 108 -13.52 -12.54 -1.49
C THR A 108 -15.02 -12.37 -1.36
N ILE A 109 -15.45 -11.12 -1.14
CA ILE A 109 -16.85 -10.75 -1.27
C ILE A 109 -17.23 -11.11 -2.71
N LYS A 110 -17.89 -12.27 -2.89
CA LYS A 110 -18.60 -12.54 -4.13
C LYS A 110 -19.71 -11.51 -4.20
N LYS A 111 -19.45 -10.40 -4.89
CA LYS A 111 -20.48 -9.45 -5.32
C LYS A 111 -21.39 -10.24 -6.25
N VAL A 112 -22.48 -10.79 -5.69
CA VAL A 112 -23.57 -11.36 -6.47
C VAL A 112 -24.19 -10.16 -7.20
N ALA A 113 -23.71 -9.92 -8.42
CA ALA A 113 -24.48 -9.19 -9.41
C ALA A 113 -25.73 -10.03 -9.65
N LYS A 114 -26.81 -9.67 -8.95
CA LYS A 114 -28.13 -10.24 -9.19
C LYS A 114 -28.69 -9.48 -10.38
N ASP A 115 -28.71 -10.22 -11.48
CA ASP A 115 -29.30 -9.95 -12.79
C ASP A 115 -30.41 -8.87 -12.80
N GLU A 116 -30.16 -7.82 -13.58
CA GLU A 116 -31.20 -7.18 -14.39
C GLU A 116 -31.66 -8.21 -15.44
N VAL A 117 -32.91 -8.66 -15.33
CA VAL A 117 -33.79 -9.00 -16.46
C VAL A 117 -35.21 -8.62 -16.09
#